data_AF-A0A8K0HPV4-F1
#
_entry.id   AF-A0A8K0HPV4-F1
#
_cell.length_a   1.000
_cell.length_b   1.000
_cell.length_c   1.000
_cell.angle_alpha   90.00
_cell.angle_beta   90.00
_cell.angle_gamma   90.00
#
_symmetry.space_group_name_H-M   'P 1'
#
loop_
_entity.id
_entity.type
_entity.pdbx_description
1 polymer ?
#
loop_
_entity_poly.entity_id
_entity_poly.type
_entity_poly.pdbx_seq_one_letter_code
_entity_poly.pdbx_strand_id
1 'polypeptide(L)' 'MDRGCENYEMCIEDVGDEIWDMVKPVDPLSSTLADLVACKQGGTVGSMLIDVCGFWAHDKRENLLQEEEEPEEE' A
#
# COMPACT_ATOMS: atom_id res chain seq x y z
N MET A 1 13.16 -24.63 -6.43
CA MET A 1 14.16 -24.35 -7.48
C MET A 1 13.77 -23.03 -8.08
N ASP A 2 14.70 -22.09 -7.94
CA ASP A 2 14.63 -20.68 -8.33
C ASP A 2 14.36 -20.50 -9.84
N ARG A 3 13.56 -19.49 -10.17
CA ARG A 3 13.67 -18.54 -11.31
C ARG A 3 12.35 -18.34 -12.04
N GLY A 4 11.80 -17.14 -11.89
CA GLY A 4 10.71 -16.68 -12.72
C GLY A 4 10.00 -15.41 -12.28
N CYS A 5 10.64 -14.48 -11.56
CA CYS A 5 10.21 -13.07 -11.59
C CYS A 5 10.64 -12.47 -12.93
N GLU A 6 10.14 -13.05 -14.02
CA GLU A 6 10.13 -12.43 -15.33
C GLU A 6 8.84 -11.62 -15.35
N ASN A 7 8.99 -10.30 -15.19
CA ASN A 7 7.97 -9.25 -15.04
C ASN A 7 7.88 -8.66 -13.62
N TYR A 8 7.95 -7.34 -13.58
CA TYR A 8 7.90 -6.44 -12.43
C TYR A 8 6.54 -6.48 -11.73
N GLU A 9 6.11 -7.63 -11.24
CA GLU A 9 4.94 -7.74 -10.38
C GLU A 9 5.43 -7.57 -8.94
N MET A 10 5.52 -6.32 -8.49
CA MET A 10 5.94 -5.97 -7.14
C MET A 10 4.97 -6.65 -6.16
N CYS A 11 5.44 -7.67 -5.44
CA CYS A 11 4.60 -8.42 -4.52
C CYS A 11 4.41 -7.61 -3.24
N ILE A 12 3.25 -7.71 -2.60
CA ILE A 12 3.00 -7.05 -1.31
C ILE A 12 3.99 -7.51 -0.23
N GLU A 13 4.51 -8.73 -0.37
CA GLU A 13 5.54 -9.32 0.47
C GLU A 13 6.87 -8.57 0.34
N ASP A 14 7.27 -8.18 -0.87
CA ASP A 14 8.49 -7.39 -1.10
C ASP A 14 8.39 -5.99 -0.48
N VAL A 15 7.20 -5.37 -0.58
CA VAL A 15 6.93 -4.07 0.07
C VAL A 15 6.99 -4.19 1.59
N GLY A 16 6.45 -5.29 2.13
CA GLY A 16 6.53 -5.61 3.55
C GLY A 16 7.97 -5.75 4.01
N ASP A 17 8.75 -6.60 3.34
CA ASP A 17 10.14 -6.87 3.70
C ASP A 17 11.01 -5.61 3.65
N GLU A 18 10.85 -4.75 2.65
CA GLU A 18 11.55 -3.46 2.55
C GLU A 18 11.16 -2.52 3.71
N ILE A 19 9.89 -2.49 4.10
CA ILE A 19 9.44 -1.71 5.27
C ILE A 19 10.05 -2.26 6.56
N TRP A 20 10.12 -3.58 6.73
CA TRP A 20 10.71 -4.21 7.91
C TRP A 20 12.23 -3.96 8.00
N ASP A 21 12.93 -4.00 6.87
CA ASP A 21 14.35 -3.67 6.78
C ASP A 21 14.64 -2.19 7.06
N MET A 22 13.71 -1.28 6.74
CA MET A 22 13.83 0.13 7.10
C MET A 22 13.52 0.40 8.58
N VAL A 23 12.42 -0.14 9.10
CA VAL A 23 11.90 0.18 10.44
C VAL A 23 12.72 -0.49 11.54
N LYS A 24 13.22 -1.71 11.30
CA LYS A 24 14.02 -2.50 12.25
C LYS A 24 13.48 -2.43 13.69
N PRO A 25 12.22 -2.83 13.91
CA PRO A 25 11.59 -2.66 15.20
C PRO A 25 12.32 -3.45 16.28
N VAL A 26 12.27 -2.93 17.51
CA VAL A 26 12.91 -3.57 18.67
C VAL A 26 12.24 -4.90 19.01
N ASP A 27 10.92 -4.98 18.81
CA ASP A 27 10.16 -6.22 18.90
C ASP A 27 10.03 -6.86 17.50
N PRO A 28 10.52 -8.09 17.29
CA PRO A 28 10.40 -8.76 15.99
C PRO A 28 8.96 -9.12 15.60
N LEU A 29 8.01 -9.03 16.53
CA LEU A 29 6.60 -9.37 16.29
C LEU A 29 5.72 -8.14 16.01
N SER A 30 6.22 -6.91 16.24
CA SER A 30 5.43 -5.70 16.01
C SER A 30 6.28 -4.46 15.79
N SER A 31 5.81 -3.56 14.91
CA SER A 31 6.37 -2.22 14.78
C SER A 31 5.50 -1.20 15.51
N THR A 32 6.13 -0.30 16.24
CA THR A 32 5.47 0.78 16.98
C THR A 32 5.69 2.12 16.30
N LEU A 33 4.89 3.12 16.69
CA LEU A 33 5.13 4.50 16.29
C LEU A 33 6.53 4.98 16.72
N ALA A 34 7.04 4.50 17.86
CA ALA A 34 8.37 4.83 18.32
C ALA A 34 9.45 4.28 17.36
N ASP A 35 9.26 3.06 16.84
CA ASP A 35 10.16 2.48 15.84
C ASP A 35 10.11 3.27 14.51
N LEU A 36 8.93 3.69 14.07
CA LEU A 36 8.76 4.54 12.88
C LEU A 36 9.41 5.93 13.02
N VAL A 37 9.37 6.51 14.22
CA VAL A 37 10.07 7.77 14.52
C VAL A 37 11.59 7.53 14.58
N ALA A 38 12.02 6.42 15.18
CA ALA A 38 13.42 6.08 15.37
C ALA A 38 14.13 5.70 14.05
N CYS A 39 13.43 5.07 13.11
CA CYS A 39 13.99 4.67 11.82
C CYS A 39 14.29 5.86 10.90
N LYS A 40 13.76 7.06 11.22
CA LYS A 40 13.92 8.33 10.47
C LYS A 40 13.43 8.25 9.01
N GLN A 41 12.71 7.19 8.67
CA GLN A 41 12.18 6.91 7.35
C GLN A 41 10.65 6.77 7.36
N GLY A 42 9.98 7.18 8.43
CA GLY A 42 8.53 7.08 8.57
C GLY A 42 7.73 7.73 7.43
N GLY A 43 8.27 8.79 6.81
CA GLY A 43 7.67 9.40 5.62
C GLY A 43 7.70 8.47 4.39
N THR A 44 8.83 7.80 4.16
CA THR A 44 8.98 6.79 3.10
C THR A 44 8.09 5.58 3.37
N VAL A 45 8.07 5.08 4.61
CA VAL A 45 7.19 3.98 5.03
C VAL A 45 5.71 4.33 4.85
N GLY A 46 5.29 5.53 5.26
CA GLY A 46 3.92 6.01 5.03
C GLY A 46 3.57 6.08 3.54
N SER A 47 4.50 6.53 2.69
CA SER A 47 4.28 6.61 1.25
C SER A 47 4.08 5.25 0.58
N MET A 48 4.72 4.20 1.11
CA MET A 48 4.52 2.82 0.67
C MET A 48 3.20 2.23 1.19
N LEU A 49 2.79 2.59 2.41
CA LEU A 49 1.62 2.03 3.10
C LEU A 49 0.27 2.68 2.76
N ILE A 50 0.25 3.91 2.22
CA ILE A 50 -0.99 4.70 2.06
C ILE A 50 -1.97 4.15 1.02
N ASP A 51 -1.59 3.16 0.20
CA ASP A 51 -2.45 2.50 -0.80
C ASP A 51 -3.40 3.48 -1.53
N VAL A 52 -2.81 4.10 -2.54
CA VAL A 52 -3.39 5.10 -3.43
C VAL A 52 -4.66 4.61 -4.13
N CYS A 53 -4.79 3.30 -4.38
CA CYS A 53 -5.92 2.74 -5.11
C CYS A 53 -7.17 2.65 -4.24
N GLY A 54 -7.01 2.34 -2.95
CA GLY A 54 -8.10 2.36 -1.97
C GLY A 54 -8.59 3.76 -1.64
N PHE A 55 -7.67 4.74 -1.53
CA PHE A 55 -8.04 6.14 -1.38
C PHE A 55 -8.84 6.66 -2.60
N TRP A 56 -8.41 6.30 -3.81
CA TRP A 56 -9.07 6.66 -5.08
C TRP A 56 -10.49 6.08 -5.21
N ALA A 57 -10.68 4.81 -4.89
CA ALA A 57 -12.00 4.17 -4.93
C ALA A 57 -12.98 4.78 -3.92
N HIS A 58 -12.48 5.17 -2.75
CA HIS A 58 -13.29 5.79 -1.71
C HIS A 58 -13.65 7.25 -2.01
N ASP A 59 -12.71 8.03 -2.57
CA ASP A 59 -12.89 9.44 -2.94
C ASP A 59 -13.84 9.62 -4.13
N LYS A 60 -13.82 8.70 -5.11
CA LYS A 60 -14.65 8.73 -6.32
C LYS A 60 -15.95 7.92 -6.27
N ARG A 61 -16.33 7.44 -5.09
CA ARG A 61 -17.45 6.50 -4.94
C ARG A 61 -18.80 7.01 -5.50
N GLU A 62 -19.06 8.32 -5.46
CA GLU A 62 -20.33 8.90 -5.92
C GLU A 62 -20.41 9.03 -7.45
N ASN A 63 -19.28 9.24 -8.14
CA ASN A 63 -19.23 9.23 -9.61
C ASN A 63 -19.45 7.82 -10.18
N LEU A 64 -18.92 6.79 -9.51
CA LEU A 64 -19.11 5.39 -9.87
C LEU A 64 -20.58 4.96 -9.72
N LEU A 65 -21.33 5.59 -8.81
CA LEU A 65 -22.76 5.34 -8.59
C LEU A 65 -23.65 6.01 -9.66
N GLN A 66 -23.23 7.14 -10.24
CA GLN A 66 -24.01 7.83 -11.29
C GLN A 66 -23.86 7.17 -12.67
N GLU A 67 -22.70 6.57 -12.98
CA GLU A 67 -22.50 5.82 -14.23
C GLU A 67 -23.34 4.53 -14.31
N GLU A 68 -23.75 3.97 -13.15
CA GLU A 68 -24.62 2.79 -13.09
C GLU A 68 -26.13 3.11 -13.19
N GLU A 69 -26.55 4.38 -13.04
CA GLU A 69 -27.95 4.80 -12.98
C GLU A 69 -28.46 5.57 -14.22
N GLU A 70 -27.63 5.90 -15.23
CA GLU A 70 -28.15 6.43 -16.50
C GLU A 70 -28.93 5.30 -17.23
N PRO A 71 -30.27 5.38 -17.38
CA PRO A 71 -30.96 4.49 -18.28
C PRO A 71 -30.46 4.82 -19.69
N GLU A 72 -30.13 3.80 -20.49
CA GLU A 72 -29.92 3.93 -21.93
C GLU A 72 -31.19 4.59 -22.53
N GLU A 73 -31.18 5.92 -22.70
CA GLU A 73 -32.20 6.64 -23.46
C GLU A 73 -31.84 6.55 -24.96
N GLU A 74 -32.72 5.82 -25.66
CA GLU A 74 -32.93 5.63 -27.12
C GLU A 74 -32.08 4.60 -27.90
#